data_AF-A0A8T3SYS1-F1
#
_entry.id   AF-A0A8T3SYS1-F1
#
_cell.length_a   1.000
_cell.length_b   1.000
_cell.length_c   1.000
_cell.angle_alpha   90.00
_cell.angle_beta   90.00
_cell.angle_gamma   90.00
#
_symmetry.space_group_name_H-M   'P 1'
#
loop_
_entity.id
_entity.type
_entity.pdbx_description
1 polymer ?
#
loop_
_entity_poly.entity_id
_entity_poly.type
_entity_poly.pdbx_seq_one_letter_code
_entity_poly.pdbx_strand_id
1 'polypeptide(L)' 'MAVATDGAEVAIAPDVADRMEPARRIVAEVVAAKRTVYGISTGIGDLANVRIDPAEAERLQRDI' A
#
# COMPACT_ATOMS: atom_id res chain seq x y z
N MET A 1 1.60 21.93 14.15
CA MET A 1 0.78 22.46 13.04
C MET A 1 1.62 23.08 11.94
N ALA A 2 2.86 23.52 12.18
CA ALA A 2 3.69 24.21 11.17
C ALA A 2 3.80 23.56 9.78
N VAL A 3 3.80 22.22 9.67
CA VAL A 3 3.75 21.55 8.36
C VAL A 3 2.43 21.82 7.63
N ALA A 4 1.31 21.83 8.35
CA ALA A 4 -0.03 22.04 7.81
C ALA A 4 -0.44 23.52 7.71
N THR A 5 0.07 24.40 8.58
CA THR A 5 -0.37 25.80 8.69
C THR A 5 0.67 26.80 8.18
N ASP A 6 1.96 26.49 8.29
CA ASP A 6 3.05 27.46 8.13
C ASP A 6 4.04 27.08 7.01
N GLY A 7 3.76 26.01 6.26
CA GLY A 7 4.57 25.57 5.12
C GLY A 7 5.95 25.01 5.48
N ALA A 8 6.12 24.48 6.69
CA ALA A 8 7.41 23.91 7.10
C ALA A 8 7.84 22.75 6.19
N GLU A 9 9.10 22.78 5.74
CA GLU A 9 9.68 21.72 4.91
C GLU A 9 9.76 20.40 5.65
N VAL A 10 9.54 19.30 4.91
CA VAL A 10 9.62 17.94 5.43
C VAL A 10 10.69 17.18 4.65
N ALA A 11 11.55 16.49 5.38
CA ALA A 11 12.52 15.55 4.83
C ALA A 11 12.29 14.16 5.43
N ILE A 12 12.54 13.13 4.62
CA ILE A 12 12.53 11.74 5.08
C ILE A 12 13.93 11.42 5.60
N ALA A 13 14.02 10.90 6.83
CA ALA A 13 15.30 10.53 7.40
C ALA A 13 15.92 9.33 6.63
N PRO A 14 17.26 9.25 6.51
CA PRO A 14 17.92 8.23 5.69
C PRO A 14 17.58 6.78 6.06
N ASP A 15 17.24 6.52 7.33
CA ASP A 15 16.91 5.19 7.87
C ASP A 15 15.45 4.77 7.65
N VAL A 16 14.58 5.68 7.21
CA VAL A 16 13.13 5.39 7.09
C VAL A 16 12.87 4.30 6.05
N ALA A 17 13.62 4.27 4.95
CA ALA A 17 13.48 3.23 3.93
C ALA A 17 13.73 1.83 4.53
N ASP A 18 14.83 1.66 5.26
CA ASP A 18 15.18 0.40 5.91
C ASP A 18 14.14 -0.01 6.97
N ARG A 19 13.57 0.99 7.67
CA ARG A 19 12.50 0.75 8.66
C ARG A 19 11.17 0.36 8.02
N MET A 20 10.88 0.82 6.81
CA MET A 20 9.66 0.50 6.06
C MET A 20 9.78 -0.81 5.28
N GLU A 21 10.98 -1.24 4.95
CA GLU A 21 11.25 -2.44 4.15
C GLU A 21 10.59 -3.73 4.71
N PRO A 22 10.59 -4.02 6.02
CA PRO A 22 9.88 -5.18 6.56
C PRO A 22 8.37 -5.17 6.25
N ALA A 23 7.73 -4.00 6.34
CA ALA A 23 6.31 -3.87 6.02
C ALA A 23 6.05 -4.08 4.52
N ARG A 24 6.92 -3.53 3.67
CA ARG A 24 6.86 -3.74 2.22
C ARG A 24 7.01 -5.22 1.86
N ARG A 25 7.91 -5.94 2.50
CA ARG A 25 8.14 -7.38 2.29
C ARG A 25 6.89 -8.20 2.61
N ILE A 26 6.20 -7.91 3.70
CA ILE A 26 4.94 -8.60 4.06
C ILE A 26 3.91 -8.46 2.94
N VAL A 27 3.74 -7.26 2.38
CA VAL A 27 2.81 -7.02 1.27
C VAL A 27 3.24 -7.80 0.01
N ALA A 28 4.52 -7.78 -0.34
CA ALA A 28 5.04 -8.54 -1.47
C ALA A 28 4.81 -10.06 -1.31
N GLU A 29 5.04 -10.59 -0.11
CA GLU A 29 4.78 -12.01 0.22
C GLU A 29 3.29 -12.35 0.16
N VAL A 30 2.38 -11.47 0.61
CA VAL A 30 0.93 -11.65 0.45
C VAL A 30 0.56 -11.83 -1.01
N VAL A 31 1.05 -10.95 -1.88
CA VAL A 31 0.77 -10.96 -3.32
C VAL A 31 1.34 -12.24 -3.95
N ALA A 32 2.61 -12.56 -3.68
CA ALA A 32 3.28 -13.75 -4.22
C ALA A 32 2.60 -15.05 -3.79
N ALA A 33 2.17 -15.14 -2.52
CA ALA A 33 1.48 -16.31 -1.98
C ALA A 33 0.00 -16.38 -2.36
N LYS A 34 -0.53 -15.42 -3.13
CA LYS A 34 -1.96 -15.31 -3.50
C LYS A 34 -2.90 -15.40 -2.30
N ARG A 35 -2.48 -14.85 -1.15
CA ARG A 35 -3.30 -14.82 0.07
C ARG A 35 -4.42 -13.80 -0.10
N THR A 36 -5.64 -14.14 0.34
CA THR A 36 -6.76 -13.20 0.35
C THR A 36 -6.57 -12.14 1.42
N VAL A 37 -6.27 -10.90 1.02
CA VAL A 37 -6.11 -9.75 1.92
C VAL A 37 -6.81 -8.53 1.37
N TYR A 38 -7.59 -7.87 2.23
CA TYR A 38 -8.39 -6.69 1.91
C TYR A 38 -7.56 -5.57 1.29
N GLY A 39 -7.98 -5.07 0.13
CA GLY A 39 -7.33 -3.96 -0.59
C GLY A 39 -5.93 -4.25 -1.13
N ILE A 40 -5.44 -5.48 -0.98
CA ILE A 40 -4.19 -5.96 -1.59
C ILE A 40 -4.52 -6.94 -2.71
N SER A 41 -5.29 -7.98 -2.40
CA SER A 41 -5.69 -9.03 -3.36
C SER A 41 -7.21 -9.10 -3.53
N THR A 42 -7.94 -8.15 -2.96
CA THR A 42 -9.40 -8.00 -3.10
C THR A 42 -9.73 -6.57 -3.47
N GLY A 43 -10.97 -6.34 -3.89
CA GLY A 43 -11.50 -4.99 -4.01
C GLY A 43 -11.61 -4.26 -2.66
N ILE A 44 -12.05 -3.01 -2.73
CA ILE A 44 -12.29 -2.10 -1.60
C ILE A 44 -13.82 -2.00 -1.38
N GLY A 45 -14.27 -1.78 -0.15
CA GLY A 45 -15.69 -1.55 0.17
C GLY A 45 -16.59 -2.73 -0.24
N ASP A 46 -17.64 -2.46 -1.01
CA ASP A 46 -18.60 -3.48 -1.49
C ASP A 46 -17.92 -4.59 -2.33
N LEU A 47 -16.74 -4.32 -2.88
CA LEU A 47 -15.95 -5.30 -3.64
C LEU A 47 -14.91 -6.05 -2.78
N ALA A 48 -14.95 -5.91 -1.45
CA ALA A 48 -14.04 -6.62 -0.52
C ALA A 48 -14.08 -8.14 -0.67
N ASN A 49 -15.19 -8.69 -1.16
CA ASN A 49 -15.40 -10.12 -1.41
C ASN A 49 -14.93 -10.57 -2.80
N VAL A 50 -14.51 -9.64 -3.68
CA VAL A 50 -14.03 -9.94 -5.03
C VAL A 50 -12.52 -10.07 -5.00
N ARG A 51 -11.98 -11.21 -5.44
CA ARG A 51 -10.52 -11.39 -5.63
C ARG A 51 -10.04 -10.63 -6.86
N ILE A 52 -8.84 -10.08 -6.76
CA ILE A 52 -8.17 -9.32 -7.82
C ILE A 52 -6.96 -10.12 -8.28
N ASP A 53 -6.80 -10.28 -9.59
CA ASP A 53 -5.59 -10.88 -10.14
C ASP A 53 -4.39 -9.96 -9.89
N PRO A 54 -3.22 -10.47 -9.49
CA PRO A 54 -2.02 -9.65 -9.31
C PRO A 54 -1.67 -8.76 -10.52
N ALA A 55 -1.96 -9.19 -11.75
CA ALA A 55 -1.76 -8.40 -12.96
C ALA A 55 -2.70 -7.19 -13.06
N GLU A 56 -3.84 -7.22 -12.36
CA GLU A 56 -4.83 -6.15 -12.32
C GLU A 56 -4.66 -5.23 -11.10
N ALA A 57 -3.85 -5.62 -10.12
CA ALA A 57 -3.65 -4.88 -8.88
C ALA A 57 -3.14 -3.45 -9.13
N GLU A 58 -2.19 -3.26 -10.06
CA GLU A 58 -1.67 -1.93 -10.37
C GLU A 58 -2.74 -1.01 -11.00
N ARG A 59 -3.62 -1.57 -11.85
CA ARG A 59 -4.74 -0.81 -12.42
C ARG A 59 -5.74 -0.46 -11.33
N LEU A 60 -6.14 -1.42 -10.49
CA LEU A 60 -7.04 -1.17 -9.37
C LEU A 60 -6.53 -0.04 -8.47
N GLN A 61 -5.25 -0.06 -8.10
CA GLN A 61 -4.67 0.96 -7.20
C GLN A 61 -4.56 2.35 -7.86
N ARG A 62 -4.63 2.46 -9.19
CA ARG A 62 -4.72 3.75 -9.90
C ARG A 62 -6.15 4.28 -9.99
N ASP A 63 -7.13 3.39 -10.03
CA ASP A 63 -8.53 3.73 -10.28
C ASP A 63 -9.32 4.03 -8.98
N ILE A 64 -8.70 3.82 -7.81
CA ILE A 64 -9.22 4.20 -6.47
C ILE A 64 -8.89 5.66 -6.12
#